data_AF-A0A1V4E528-F1
#
_entry.id   AF-A0A1V4E528-F1
#
_cell.length_a   1.000
_cell.length_b   1.000
_cell.length_c   1.000
_cell.angle_alpha   90.00
_cell.angle_beta   90.00
_cell.angle_gamma   90.00
#
_symmetry.space_group_name_H-M   'P 1'
#
loop_
_entity.id
_entity.type
_entity.pdbx_description
1 polymer ?
#
loop_
_entity_poly.entity_id
_entity_poly.type
_entity_poly.pdbx_seq_one_letter_code
_entity_poly.pdbx_strand_id
1 'polypeptide(L)'
;MTANKTRGRRAALLLAVITPLVAEFTLGNPPPRMAWLLLLWIPIYGAGVVLVRELVRRAGTGWTGVLLLGAAYGIVEEGLALQALSSPTIYGAAGWAPRILGLNSAYAELQIPYHAVFSAAIPILLTDLIVPSLRDRPYLGRLGTCVAGTVFVLGALLLRVTVVTSIDPGYEAPAAILAGCAVAVVLLTAAGLRLKPRPGIPPLSPPAPVAAGVFGAVAAFGYLALLFPFGGATQPAFTHGGWVIVPMSAAAVLAVTAARRLRRWTAGGLWTDRHSLALASGALIAHTAFGLISNTDTAADRLGLAAVGLVMMCLLALLGRKVTGLPRSKSNDEQFL
;
A
#
# COMPACT_ATOMS: atom_id res chain seq x y z
N MET A 1 31.15 -2.16 -11.74
CA MET A 1 30.49 -1.80 -10.46
C MET A 1 29.59 -0.55 -10.53
N THR A 2 29.93 0.46 -11.34
CA THR A 2 29.19 1.74 -11.45
C THR A 2 27.82 1.62 -12.12
N ALA A 3 27.71 0.84 -13.20
CA ALA A 3 26.44 0.63 -13.92
C ALA A 3 25.32 0.05 -13.03
N ASN A 4 25.64 -0.89 -12.14
CA ASN A 4 24.68 -1.45 -11.18
C ASN A 4 24.24 -0.44 -10.11
N LYS A 5 25.15 0.45 -9.66
CA LYS A 5 24.79 1.53 -8.73
C LYS A 5 23.84 2.53 -9.39
N THR A 6 24.08 2.90 -10.65
CA THR A 6 23.22 3.81 -11.42
C THR A 6 21.84 3.20 -11.65
N ARG A 7 21.76 1.90 -12.01
CA ARG A 7 20.49 1.19 -12.15
C ARG A 7 19.70 1.10 -10.84
N GLY A 8 20.38 0.83 -9.72
CA GLY A 8 19.75 0.82 -8.39
C GLY A 8 19.15 2.17 -8.01
N ARG A 9 19.87 3.27 -8.22
CA ARG A 9 19.34 4.63 -7.99
C ARG A 9 18.11 4.93 -8.85
N ARG A 10 18.13 4.55 -10.13
CA ARG A 10 16.98 4.71 -11.02
C ARG A 10 15.77 3.89 -10.58
N ALA A 11 15.96 2.66 -10.10
CA ALA A 11 14.89 1.83 -9.57
C ALA A 11 14.30 2.41 -8.27
N ALA A 12 15.14 2.97 -7.39
CA ALA A 12 14.68 3.67 -6.19
C ALA A 12 13.89 4.94 -6.53
N LEU A 13 14.34 5.74 -7.51
CA LEU A 13 13.61 6.91 -7.99
C LEU A 13 12.28 6.53 -8.65
N LEU A 14 12.28 5.46 -9.46
CA LEU A 14 11.05 4.92 -10.03
C LEU A 14 10.05 4.55 -8.93
N LEU A 15 10.49 3.75 -7.94
CA LEU A 15 9.66 3.38 -6.79
C LEU A 15 9.13 4.63 -6.08
N ALA A 16 10.01 5.61 -5.82
CA ALA A 16 9.63 6.83 -5.11
C ALA A 16 8.54 7.63 -5.84
N VAL A 17 8.57 7.66 -7.18
CA VAL A 17 7.58 8.38 -7.99
C VAL A 17 6.28 7.59 -8.15
N ILE A 18 6.34 6.29 -8.40
CA ILE A 18 5.12 5.51 -8.62
C ILE A 18 4.31 5.33 -7.33
N THR A 19 4.95 5.41 -6.17
CA THR A 19 4.29 5.14 -4.90
C THR A 19 3.12 6.09 -4.61
N PRO A 20 3.29 7.43 -4.57
CA PRO A 20 2.16 8.34 -4.37
C PRO A 20 1.15 8.31 -5.53
N LEU A 21 1.58 7.94 -6.74
CA LEU A 21 0.67 7.77 -7.88
C LEU A 21 -0.28 6.59 -7.67
N VAL A 22 0.25 5.45 -7.23
CA VAL A 22 -0.51 4.20 -7.02
C VAL A 22 -1.31 4.24 -5.72
N ALA A 23 -0.74 4.80 -4.66
CA ALA A 23 -1.41 4.89 -3.38
C ALA A 23 -2.58 5.87 -3.48
N GLU A 24 -2.30 7.12 -3.83
CA GLU A 24 -3.25 8.19 -3.59
C GLU A 24 -3.86 8.72 -4.90
N PHE A 25 -3.03 9.02 -5.90
CA PHE A 25 -3.51 9.69 -7.11
C PHE A 25 -4.55 8.86 -7.88
N THR A 26 -4.33 7.54 -7.96
CA THR A 26 -5.31 6.63 -8.56
C THR A 26 -6.55 6.41 -7.70
N LEU A 27 -6.53 6.75 -6.40
CA LEU A 27 -7.75 6.81 -5.58
C LEU A 27 -8.54 8.11 -5.84
N GLY A 28 -7.92 9.13 -6.41
CA GLY A 28 -8.51 10.47 -6.55
C GLY A 28 -8.21 11.41 -5.40
N ASN A 29 -7.24 11.07 -4.54
CA ASN A 29 -6.75 11.92 -3.48
C ASN A 29 -5.27 12.28 -3.78
N PRO A 30 -4.88 13.55 -3.97
CA PRO A 30 -5.77 14.68 -4.06
C PRO A 30 -6.52 14.60 -5.40
N PRO A 31 -7.54 15.44 -5.62
CA PRO A 31 -8.21 15.50 -6.91
C PRO A 31 -7.24 15.82 -8.05
N PRO A 32 -7.49 15.37 -9.30
CA PRO A 32 -6.58 15.57 -10.43
C PRO A 32 -6.13 17.01 -10.66
N ARG A 33 -7.00 18.00 -10.39
CA ARG A 33 -6.68 19.44 -10.46
C ARG A 33 -5.56 19.88 -9.49
N MET A 34 -5.31 19.10 -8.44
CA MET A 34 -4.27 19.33 -7.43
C MET A 34 -3.12 18.32 -7.54
N ALA A 35 -2.92 17.70 -8.71
CA ALA A 35 -1.83 16.73 -8.93
C ALA A 35 -0.43 17.25 -8.55
N TRP A 36 -0.23 18.58 -8.51
CA TRP A 36 1.01 19.19 -8.03
C TRP A 36 1.36 18.85 -6.58
N LEU A 37 0.37 18.50 -5.73
CA LEU A 37 0.60 18.04 -4.35
C LEU A 37 1.35 16.70 -4.30
N LEU A 38 1.41 15.93 -5.39
CA LEU A 38 2.25 14.74 -5.45
C LEU A 38 3.73 15.07 -5.20
N LEU A 39 4.18 16.28 -5.54
CA LEU A 39 5.54 16.74 -5.23
C LEU A 39 5.79 16.85 -3.73
N LEU A 40 4.74 17.23 -2.97
CA LEU A 40 4.77 17.30 -1.51
C LEU A 40 4.75 15.91 -0.86
N TRP A 41 4.15 14.94 -1.55
CA TRP A 41 3.95 13.58 -1.03
C TRP A 41 5.10 12.63 -1.37
N ILE A 42 5.85 12.87 -2.45
CA ILE A 42 7.04 12.07 -2.81
C ILE A 42 8.03 11.92 -1.63
N PRO A 43 8.34 12.95 -0.82
CA PRO A 43 9.20 12.79 0.34
C PRO A 43 8.69 11.76 1.37
N ILE A 44 7.40 11.75 1.70
CA ILE A 44 6.85 10.80 2.68
C ILE A 44 6.53 9.44 2.05
N TYR A 45 5.72 9.40 0.99
CA TYR A 45 5.35 8.17 0.27
C TYR A 45 6.55 7.53 -0.40
N GLY A 46 7.21 8.29 -1.26
CA GLY A 46 8.27 7.75 -2.11
C GLY A 46 9.49 7.32 -1.30
N ALA A 47 10.03 8.20 -0.45
CA ALA A 47 11.19 7.84 0.36
C ALA A 47 10.86 6.82 1.45
N GLY A 48 9.67 6.90 2.05
CA GLY A 48 9.18 5.93 3.04
C GLY A 48 9.13 4.52 2.47
N VAL A 49 8.56 4.33 1.28
CA VAL A 49 8.42 3.00 0.67
C VAL A 49 9.74 2.49 0.08
N VAL A 50 10.61 3.38 -0.42
CA VAL A 50 12.00 3.02 -0.70
C VAL A 50 12.69 2.50 0.57
N LEU A 51 12.53 3.17 1.71
CA LEU A 51 13.11 2.73 2.99
C LEU A 51 12.55 1.37 3.42
N VAL A 52 11.23 1.17 3.37
CA VAL A 52 10.57 -0.11 3.64
C VAL A 52 11.22 -1.23 2.81
N ARG A 53 11.31 -1.03 1.49
CA ARG A 53 11.90 -2.02 0.59
C ARG A 53 13.35 -2.31 0.96
N GLU A 54 14.17 -1.28 1.16
CA GLU A 54 15.59 -1.45 1.45
C GLU A 54 15.83 -2.22 2.74
N LEU A 55 15.07 -1.94 3.80
CA LEU A 55 15.19 -2.62 5.09
C LEU A 55 14.76 -4.09 4.97
N VAL A 56 13.62 -4.37 4.33
CA VAL A 56 13.11 -5.74 4.14
C VAL A 56 14.06 -6.57 3.27
N ARG A 57 14.60 -6.00 2.19
CA ARG A 57 15.54 -6.73 1.31
C ARG A 57 16.85 -7.05 2.01
N ARG A 58 17.32 -6.21 2.93
CA ARG A 58 18.49 -6.50 3.78
C ARG A 58 18.19 -7.56 4.83
N ALA A 59 16.99 -7.56 5.40
CA ALA A 59 16.57 -8.52 6.41
C ALA A 59 16.21 -9.90 5.83
N GLY A 60 15.84 -9.96 4.55
CA GLY A 60 15.44 -11.21 3.89
C GLY A 60 14.10 -11.76 4.38
N THR A 61 13.20 -10.90 4.90
CA THR A 61 11.90 -11.31 5.48
C THR A 61 10.77 -11.40 4.45
N GLY A 62 11.03 -11.04 3.19
CA GLY A 62 10.09 -11.16 2.08
C GLY A 62 8.82 -10.34 2.27
N TRP A 63 7.69 -10.81 1.73
CA TRP A 63 6.42 -10.08 1.73
C TRP A 63 5.82 -9.87 3.14
N THR A 64 6.10 -10.75 4.09
CA THR A 64 5.71 -10.54 5.50
C THR A 64 6.38 -9.29 6.06
N GLY A 65 7.67 -9.10 5.77
CA GLY A 65 8.38 -7.88 6.12
C GLY A 65 7.80 -6.64 5.46
N VAL A 66 7.49 -6.72 4.15
CA VAL A 66 6.89 -5.60 3.40
C VAL A 66 5.56 -5.17 4.02
N LEU A 67 4.67 -6.12 4.31
CA LEU A 67 3.34 -5.81 4.87
C LEU A 67 3.43 -5.23 6.28
N LEU A 68 4.32 -5.75 7.14
CA LEU A 68 4.49 -5.25 8.51
C LEU A 68 5.14 -3.86 8.54
N LEU A 69 6.16 -3.62 7.71
CA LEU A 69 6.78 -2.30 7.61
C LEU A 69 5.88 -1.30 6.87
N GLY A 70 5.05 -1.75 5.93
CA GLY A 70 4.02 -0.93 5.28
C GLY A 70 2.92 -0.51 6.26
N ALA A 71 2.51 -1.41 7.17
CA ALA A 71 1.61 -1.06 8.26
C ALA A 71 2.25 -0.07 9.25
N ALA A 72 3.54 -0.27 9.59
CA ALA A 72 4.29 0.68 10.40
C ALA A 72 4.39 2.06 9.72
N TYR A 73 4.65 2.09 8.41
CA TYR A 73 4.62 3.30 7.59
C TYR A 73 3.26 4.00 7.67
N GLY A 74 2.16 3.26 7.52
CA GLY A 74 0.80 3.82 7.66
C GLY A 74 0.54 4.42 9.05
N ILE A 75 1.05 3.83 10.13
CA ILE A 75 0.94 4.42 11.48
C ILE A 75 1.80 5.68 11.62
N VAL A 76 2.98 5.75 10.98
CA VAL A 76 3.77 6.99 10.97
C VAL A 76 3.00 8.10 10.26
N GLU A 77 2.45 7.82 9.09
CA GLU A 77 1.69 8.79 8.32
C GLU A 77 0.41 9.22 9.05
N GLU A 78 -0.47 8.26 9.34
CA GLU A 78 -1.81 8.56 9.86
C GLU A 78 -1.82 8.85 11.37
N GLY A 79 -0.91 8.22 12.12
CA GLY A 79 -0.88 8.31 13.58
C GLY A 79 0.02 9.41 14.12
N LEU A 80 1.19 9.60 13.50
CA LEU A 80 2.20 10.55 14.00
C LEU A 80 2.24 11.85 13.20
N ALA A 81 2.22 11.78 11.86
CA ALA A 81 2.35 12.95 11.00
C ALA A 81 1.02 13.70 10.84
N LEU A 82 -0.03 13.01 10.39
CA LEU A 82 -1.38 13.56 10.24
C LEU A 82 -2.15 13.58 11.55
N GLN A 83 -1.84 12.64 12.46
CA GLN A 83 -2.59 12.39 13.70
C GLN A 83 -4.08 12.04 13.48
N ALA A 84 -4.44 11.67 12.25
CA ALA A 84 -5.77 11.33 11.80
C ALA A 84 -6.38 10.10 12.48
N LEU A 85 -5.54 9.18 12.97
CA LEU A 85 -6.04 8.05 13.75
C LEU A 85 -6.77 8.47 15.03
N SER A 86 -6.57 9.69 15.53
CA SER A 86 -7.17 10.18 16.78
C SER A 86 -7.93 11.49 16.65
N SER A 87 -7.78 12.19 15.54
CA SER A 87 -8.42 13.48 15.33
C SER A 87 -9.95 13.36 15.37
N PRO A 88 -10.65 14.27 16.06
CA PRO A 88 -12.10 14.31 16.11
C PRO A 88 -12.73 14.84 14.83
N THR A 89 -11.96 15.52 13.98
CA THR A 89 -12.46 16.41 12.91
C THR A 89 -11.98 16.00 11.53
N ILE A 90 -10.72 15.57 11.41
CA ILE A 90 -10.14 15.24 10.12
C ILE A 90 -10.95 14.14 9.42
N TYR A 91 -11.30 14.39 8.15
CA TYR A 91 -12.08 13.49 7.30
C TYR A 91 -13.47 13.07 7.84
N GLY A 92 -13.93 13.64 8.97
CA GLY A 92 -15.11 13.16 9.68
C GLY A 92 -14.97 11.75 10.27
N ALA A 93 -13.74 11.21 10.33
CA ALA A 93 -13.45 9.82 10.64
C ALA A 93 -13.93 9.38 12.04
N ALA A 94 -13.99 10.31 12.99
CA ALA A 94 -14.50 10.06 14.34
C ALA A 94 -15.99 9.64 14.37
N GLY A 95 -16.76 10.00 13.34
CA GLY A 95 -18.17 9.63 13.20
C GLY A 95 -18.40 8.25 12.57
N TRP A 96 -17.38 7.64 11.98
CA TRP A 96 -17.52 6.41 11.19
C TRP A 96 -17.88 5.21 12.07
N ALA A 97 -17.29 5.12 13.27
CA ALA A 97 -17.51 4.02 14.20
C ALA A 97 -17.18 4.43 15.65
N PRO A 98 -17.66 3.67 16.66
CA PRO A 98 -17.24 3.88 18.05
C PRO A 98 -15.71 3.88 18.20
N ARG A 99 -15.17 4.92 18.83
CA ARG A 99 -13.73 5.05 19.05
C ARG A 99 -13.25 4.05 20.09
N ILE A 100 -12.08 3.45 19.86
CA ILE A 100 -11.46 2.49 20.78
C ILE A 100 -10.16 3.09 21.27
N LEU A 101 -10.01 3.25 22.59
CA LEU A 101 -8.84 3.88 23.22
C LEU A 101 -8.50 5.28 22.63
N GLY A 102 -9.53 6.04 22.23
CA GLY A 102 -9.34 7.34 21.58
C GLY A 102 -8.90 7.28 20.12
N LEU A 103 -8.93 6.10 19.48
CA LEU A 103 -8.65 5.96 18.05
C LEU A 103 -9.93 5.80 17.24
N ASN A 104 -9.94 6.41 16.05
CA ASN A 104 -10.98 6.26 15.04
C ASN A 104 -10.90 4.83 14.47
N SER A 105 -11.70 3.91 15.02
CA SER A 105 -11.50 2.46 14.88
C SER A 105 -11.67 1.96 13.44
N ALA A 106 -12.78 2.29 12.77
CA ALA A 106 -13.00 1.92 11.37
C ALA A 106 -11.97 2.58 10.42
N TYR A 107 -11.59 3.82 10.70
CA TYR A 107 -10.57 4.53 9.93
C TYR A 107 -9.18 3.90 10.09
N ALA A 108 -8.78 3.56 11.32
CA ALA A 108 -7.54 2.84 11.59
C ALA A 108 -7.54 1.44 10.95
N GLU A 109 -8.67 0.74 11.04
CA GLU A 109 -8.85 -0.57 10.40
C GLU A 109 -8.68 -0.46 8.90
N LEU A 110 -9.20 0.58 8.25
CA LEU A 110 -9.07 0.83 6.81
C LEU A 110 -7.63 1.22 6.42
N GLN A 111 -7.10 2.28 7.04
CA GLN A 111 -5.89 2.94 6.54
C GLN A 111 -4.63 2.12 6.78
N ILE A 112 -4.52 1.37 7.88
CA ILE A 112 -3.28 0.63 8.18
C ILE A 112 -3.03 -0.47 7.15
N PRO A 113 -3.99 -1.37 6.83
CA PRO A 113 -3.83 -2.35 5.76
C PRO A 113 -3.82 -1.71 4.37
N TYR A 114 -4.55 -0.61 4.16
CA TYR A 114 -4.47 0.16 2.92
C TYR A 114 -3.03 0.59 2.62
N HIS A 115 -2.34 1.22 3.57
CA HIS A 115 -0.94 1.63 3.41
C HIS A 115 0.01 0.45 3.25
N ALA A 116 -0.24 -0.66 3.96
CA ALA A 116 0.54 -1.87 3.78
C ALA A 116 0.47 -2.44 2.35
N VAL A 117 -0.69 -2.34 1.70
CA VAL A 117 -0.96 -2.93 0.39
C VAL A 117 -0.73 -1.93 -0.75
N PHE A 118 -1.45 -0.81 -0.76
CA PHE A 118 -1.46 0.15 -1.85
C PHE A 118 -0.28 1.12 -1.81
N SER A 119 0.17 1.52 -0.62
CA SER A 119 1.36 2.38 -0.49
C SER A 119 2.65 1.59 -0.58
N ALA A 120 2.73 0.40 0.03
CA ALA A 120 3.96 -0.39 0.05
C ALA A 120 3.97 -1.58 -0.94
N ALA A 121 3.12 -2.60 -0.74
CA ALA A 121 3.28 -3.87 -1.44
C ALA A 121 3.12 -3.79 -2.96
N ILE A 122 2.09 -3.09 -3.45
CA ILE A 122 1.82 -2.95 -4.89
C ILE A 122 2.93 -2.14 -5.59
N PRO A 123 3.33 -0.94 -5.14
CA PRO A 123 4.43 -0.20 -5.76
C PRO A 123 5.75 -0.97 -5.77
N ILE A 124 6.09 -1.66 -4.68
CA ILE A 124 7.30 -2.50 -4.62
C ILE A 124 7.20 -3.64 -5.66
N LEU A 125 6.05 -4.32 -5.73
CA LEU A 125 5.82 -5.39 -6.69
C LEU A 125 5.95 -4.90 -8.13
N LEU A 126 5.27 -3.81 -8.48
CA LEU A 126 5.31 -3.24 -9.83
C LEU A 126 6.74 -2.83 -10.21
N THR A 127 7.48 -2.21 -9.29
CA THR A 127 8.89 -1.85 -9.54
C THR A 127 9.76 -3.08 -9.76
N ASP A 128 9.59 -4.13 -8.94
CA ASP A 128 10.32 -5.39 -9.07
C ASP A 128 10.00 -6.12 -10.40
N LEU A 129 8.76 -6.01 -10.91
CA LEU A 129 8.38 -6.52 -12.23
C LEU A 129 8.95 -5.68 -13.39
N ILE A 130 9.09 -4.36 -13.20
CA ILE A 130 9.69 -3.47 -14.20
C ILE A 130 11.20 -3.69 -14.29
N VAL A 131 11.87 -3.91 -13.15
CA VAL A 131 13.33 -4.07 -13.02
C VAL A 131 13.69 -5.42 -12.35
N PRO A 132 13.40 -6.56 -12.99
CA PRO A 132 13.53 -7.89 -12.37
C PRO A 132 14.95 -8.24 -11.93
N SER A 133 15.97 -7.71 -12.63
CA SER A 133 17.39 -7.91 -12.28
C SER A 133 17.80 -7.40 -10.87
N LEU A 134 16.97 -6.56 -10.24
CA LEU A 134 17.23 -5.99 -8.92
C LEU A 134 16.20 -6.43 -7.86
N ARG A 135 15.28 -7.34 -8.18
CA ARG A 135 14.14 -7.70 -7.31
C ARG A 135 14.58 -8.27 -5.95
N ASP A 136 15.62 -9.10 -5.93
CA ASP A 136 16.06 -9.82 -4.73
C ASP A 136 17.24 -9.16 -4.02
N ARG A 137 17.53 -7.89 -4.34
CA ARG A 137 18.63 -7.14 -3.73
C ARG A 137 18.25 -5.70 -3.38
N PRO A 138 18.96 -5.08 -2.41
CA PRO A 138 18.82 -3.66 -2.15
C PRO A 138 19.16 -2.83 -3.41
N TYR A 139 18.36 -1.78 -3.68
CA TYR A 139 18.61 -0.79 -4.73
C TYR A 139 19.73 0.17 -4.33
N LEU A 140 19.85 0.48 -3.04
CA LEU A 140 20.75 1.49 -2.51
C LEU A 140 21.82 0.87 -1.60
N GLY A 141 22.94 1.59 -1.42
CA GLY A 141 23.89 1.33 -0.34
C GLY A 141 23.39 1.89 1.00
N ARG A 142 24.14 1.67 2.09
CA ARG A 142 23.76 2.16 3.43
C ARG A 142 23.51 3.67 3.46
N LEU A 143 24.39 4.46 2.84
CA LEU A 143 24.22 5.92 2.73
C LEU A 143 22.92 6.30 2.02
N GLY A 144 22.58 5.65 0.91
CA GLY A 144 21.33 5.94 0.20
C GLY A 144 20.09 5.57 1.02
N THR A 145 20.16 4.47 1.78
CA THR A 145 19.11 4.10 2.73
C THR A 145 18.98 5.14 3.86
N CYS A 146 20.09 5.65 4.41
CA CYS A 146 20.06 6.73 5.40
C CYS A 146 19.43 8.01 4.83
N VAL A 147 19.82 8.42 3.62
CA VAL A 147 19.23 9.58 2.92
C VAL A 147 17.74 9.39 2.72
N ALA A 148 17.28 8.21 2.27
CA ALA A 148 15.85 7.92 2.14
C ALA A 148 15.12 8.03 3.49
N GLY A 149 15.73 7.54 4.58
CA GLY A 149 15.18 7.69 5.93
C GLY A 149 15.09 9.14 6.39
N THR A 150 16.13 9.95 6.15
CA THR A 150 16.10 11.38 6.45
C THR A 150 15.01 12.10 5.65
N VAL A 151 14.92 11.84 4.34
CA VAL A 151 13.89 12.44 3.48
C VAL A 151 12.49 12.03 3.93
N PHE A 152 12.29 10.77 4.34
CA PHE A 152 11.03 10.30 4.89
C PHE A 152 10.62 11.06 6.15
N VAL A 153 11.53 11.22 7.12
CA VAL A 153 11.26 11.97 8.36
C VAL A 153 10.97 13.44 8.05
N LEU A 154 11.76 14.06 7.18
CA LEU A 154 11.51 15.45 6.75
C LEU A 154 10.18 15.57 6.01
N GLY A 155 9.79 14.58 5.21
CA GLY A 155 8.50 14.51 4.53
C GLY A 155 7.33 14.43 5.51
N ALA A 156 7.45 13.61 6.56
CA ALA A 156 6.46 13.52 7.63
C ALA A 156 6.31 14.85 8.40
N LEU A 157 7.42 15.52 8.71
CA LEU A 157 7.39 16.85 9.32
C LEU A 157 6.78 17.90 8.39
N LEU A 158 7.14 17.86 7.11
CA LEU A 158 6.60 18.74 6.09
C LEU A 158 5.09 18.58 5.97
N LEU A 159 4.59 17.34 5.97
CA LEU A 159 3.16 17.03 6.00
C LEU A 159 2.48 17.65 7.24
N ARG A 160 3.09 17.49 8.43
CA ARG A 160 2.58 18.03 9.69
C ARG A 160 2.44 19.56 9.67
N VAL A 161 3.41 20.28 9.12
CA VAL A 161 3.43 21.75 9.14
C VAL A 161 2.74 22.42 7.94
N THR A 162 2.31 21.65 6.93
CA THR A 162 1.66 22.19 5.73
C THR A 162 0.23 21.69 5.55
N VAL A 163 0.06 20.37 5.45
CA VAL A 163 -1.24 19.76 5.19
C VAL A 163 -2.12 19.84 6.43
N VAL A 164 -1.61 19.41 7.59
CA VAL A 164 -2.43 19.35 8.81
C VAL A 164 -2.85 20.72 9.29
N THR A 165 -2.00 21.75 9.16
CA THR A 165 -2.38 23.13 9.48
C THR A 165 -3.53 23.65 8.62
N SER A 166 -3.78 23.03 7.47
CA SER A 166 -4.88 23.39 6.56
C SER A 166 -6.13 22.55 6.79
N ILE A 167 -5.99 21.25 7.06
CA ILE A 167 -7.13 20.31 7.12
C ILE A 167 -7.58 19.96 8.55
N ASP A 168 -6.74 20.19 9.57
CA ASP A 168 -7.06 19.94 10.97
C ASP A 168 -6.35 20.95 11.90
N PRO A 169 -6.62 22.27 11.74
CA PRO A 169 -5.87 23.33 12.38
C PRO A 169 -5.98 23.26 13.91
N GLY A 170 -4.83 23.26 14.58
CA GLY A 170 -4.73 23.33 16.04
C GLY A 170 -4.96 22.00 16.77
N TYR A 171 -5.27 20.90 16.08
CA TYR A 171 -5.34 19.60 16.71
C TYR A 171 -3.93 19.08 17.03
N GLU A 172 -3.76 18.60 18.27
CA GLU A 172 -2.60 17.85 18.73
C GLU A 172 -3.09 16.58 19.43
N ALA A 173 -2.62 15.43 18.97
CA ALA A 173 -2.95 14.15 19.54
C ALA A 173 -2.44 14.06 20.99
N PRO A 174 -3.21 13.44 21.90
CA PRO A 174 -2.74 13.21 23.27
C PRO A 174 -1.40 12.47 23.28
N ALA A 175 -0.50 12.86 24.19
CA ALA A 175 0.84 12.27 24.27
C ALA A 175 0.82 10.73 24.41
N ALA A 176 -0.19 10.18 25.11
CA ALA A 176 -0.39 8.74 25.23
C ALA A 176 -0.68 8.06 23.88
N ILE A 177 -1.44 8.70 22.98
CA ILE A 177 -1.71 8.20 21.63
C ILE A 177 -0.43 8.23 20.78
N LEU A 178 0.32 9.32 20.83
CA LEU A 178 1.59 9.45 20.12
C LEU A 178 2.60 8.40 20.58
N ALA A 179 2.72 8.19 21.90
CA ALA A 179 3.55 7.14 22.49
C ALA A 179 3.09 5.74 22.05
N GLY A 180 1.78 5.49 22.06
CA GLY A 180 1.20 4.23 21.57
C GLY A 180 1.50 3.96 20.10
N CYS A 181 1.36 4.97 19.24
CA CYS A 181 1.71 4.88 17.82
C CYS A 181 3.22 4.61 17.64
N ALA A 182 4.09 5.32 18.35
CA ALA A 182 5.53 5.11 18.30
C ALA A 182 5.93 3.69 18.73
N VAL A 183 5.34 3.18 19.82
CA VAL A 183 5.55 1.80 20.28
C VAL A 183 5.07 0.81 19.22
N ALA A 184 3.89 1.00 18.64
CA ALA A 184 3.36 0.13 17.59
C ALA A 184 4.28 0.10 16.36
N VAL A 185 4.79 1.26 15.92
CA VAL A 185 5.75 1.37 14.81
C VAL A 185 7.03 0.60 15.10
N VAL A 186 7.58 0.73 16.32
CA VAL A 186 8.79 0.00 16.73
C VAL A 186 8.54 -1.51 16.75
N LEU A 187 7.42 -1.96 17.32
CA LEU A 187 7.07 -3.38 17.39
C LEU A 187 6.86 -3.98 16.00
N LEU A 188 6.10 -3.31 15.12
CA LEU A 188 5.84 -3.77 13.75
C LEU A 188 7.12 -3.79 12.92
N THR A 189 7.98 -2.79 13.06
CA THR A 189 9.27 -2.74 12.37
C THR A 189 10.19 -3.85 12.87
N ALA A 190 10.31 -4.04 14.18
CA ALA A 190 11.10 -5.13 14.76
C ALA A 190 10.59 -6.50 14.29
N ALA A 191 9.26 -6.70 14.29
CA ALA A 191 8.64 -7.91 13.78
C ALA A 191 8.90 -8.09 12.28
N GLY A 192 8.68 -7.08 11.45
CA GLY A 192 8.87 -7.16 10.00
C GLY A 192 10.32 -7.35 9.55
N LEU A 193 11.30 -6.96 10.39
CA LEU A 193 12.72 -7.21 10.13
C LEU A 193 13.24 -8.54 10.71
N ARG A 194 12.48 -9.21 11.59
CA ARG A 194 12.91 -10.46 12.25
C ARG A 194 12.10 -11.69 11.83
N LEU A 195 10.82 -11.52 11.52
CA LEU A 195 9.92 -12.62 11.16
C LEU A 195 10.18 -13.07 9.72
N LYS A 196 10.90 -14.18 9.59
CA LYS A 196 11.07 -14.86 8.30
C LYS A 196 9.82 -15.66 7.94
N PRO A 197 9.54 -15.86 6.63
CA PRO A 197 8.45 -16.71 6.20
C PRO A 197 8.55 -18.10 6.84
N ARG A 198 7.47 -18.56 7.49
CA ARG A 198 7.41 -19.92 8.05
C ARG A 198 7.10 -20.92 6.93
N PRO A 199 8.01 -21.87 6.61
CA PRO A 199 7.65 -23.04 5.81
C PRO A 199 6.73 -23.93 6.66
N GLY A 200 5.57 -24.32 6.13
CA GLY A 200 4.64 -25.18 6.89
C GLY A 200 3.15 -24.92 6.66
N ILE A 201 2.78 -23.98 5.79
CA ILE A 201 1.40 -23.90 5.33
C ILE A 201 1.21 -24.86 4.13
N PRO A 202 0.18 -25.73 4.15
CA PRO A 202 -0.11 -26.61 3.03
C PRO A 202 -0.37 -25.79 1.75
N PRO A 203 0.40 -26.02 0.67
CA PRO A 203 0.23 -25.27 -0.57
C PRO A 203 -1.15 -25.53 -1.18
N LEU A 204 -1.63 -24.55 -1.94
CA LEU A 204 -2.79 -24.71 -2.83
C LEU A 204 -2.34 -24.38 -4.24
N SER A 205 -2.85 -25.10 -5.23
CA SER A 205 -2.69 -24.72 -6.63
C SER A 205 -3.23 -23.31 -6.83
N PRO A 206 -2.44 -22.38 -7.39
CA PRO A 206 -2.92 -21.05 -7.69
C PRO A 206 -4.03 -21.12 -8.75
N PRO A 207 -5.03 -20.22 -8.70
CA PRO A 207 -5.99 -20.10 -9.78
C PRO A 207 -5.29 -19.57 -11.03
N ALA A 208 -5.97 -19.60 -12.18
CA ALA A 208 -5.46 -18.94 -13.38
C ALA A 208 -5.14 -17.45 -13.11
N PRO A 209 -4.14 -16.84 -13.78
CA PRO A 209 -3.76 -15.45 -13.53
C PRO A 209 -4.92 -14.46 -13.57
N VAL A 210 -5.85 -14.60 -14.54
CA VAL A 210 -7.04 -13.75 -14.63
C VAL A 210 -7.92 -13.87 -13.38
N ALA A 211 -8.14 -15.09 -12.88
CA ALA A 211 -8.90 -15.32 -11.66
C ALA A 211 -8.19 -14.78 -10.42
N ALA A 212 -6.84 -14.78 -10.37
CA ALA A 212 -6.09 -14.07 -9.34
C ALA A 212 -6.31 -12.54 -9.42
N GLY A 213 -6.42 -11.99 -10.62
CA GLY A 213 -6.78 -10.58 -10.83
C GLY A 213 -8.20 -10.25 -10.35
N VAL A 214 -9.20 -11.06 -10.73
CA VAL A 214 -10.57 -10.90 -10.23
C VAL A 214 -10.61 -11.01 -8.71
N PHE A 215 -9.86 -11.95 -8.13
CA PHE A 215 -9.72 -12.07 -6.68
C PHE A 215 -9.16 -10.78 -6.05
N GLY A 216 -8.11 -10.20 -6.62
CA GLY A 216 -7.55 -8.92 -6.18
C GLY A 216 -8.55 -7.78 -6.28
N ALA A 217 -9.30 -7.70 -7.37
CA ALA A 217 -10.32 -6.68 -7.59
C ALA A 217 -11.46 -6.77 -6.56
N VAL A 218 -12.01 -7.97 -6.35
CA VAL A 218 -13.09 -8.21 -5.38
C VAL A 218 -12.61 -7.93 -3.95
N ALA A 219 -11.39 -8.38 -3.60
CA ALA A 219 -10.84 -8.15 -2.27
C ALA A 219 -10.60 -6.64 -2.02
N ALA A 220 -10.01 -5.93 -2.97
CA ALA A 220 -9.76 -4.49 -2.85
C ALA A 220 -11.05 -3.68 -2.78
N PHE A 221 -11.96 -3.86 -3.75
CA PHE A 221 -13.23 -3.13 -3.78
C PHE A 221 -14.08 -3.46 -2.55
N GLY A 222 -14.20 -4.75 -2.20
CA GLY A 222 -14.97 -5.18 -1.05
C GLY A 222 -14.43 -4.60 0.26
N TYR A 223 -13.12 -4.58 0.44
CA TYR A 223 -12.50 -4.00 1.64
C TYR A 223 -12.75 -2.49 1.74
N LEU A 224 -12.57 -1.75 0.65
CA LEU A 224 -12.86 -0.31 0.60
C LEU A 224 -14.35 -0.03 0.83
N ALA A 225 -15.24 -0.73 0.13
CA ALA A 225 -16.69 -0.53 0.24
C ALA A 225 -17.25 -0.90 1.62
N LEU A 226 -16.62 -1.85 2.31
CA LEU A 226 -17.01 -2.21 3.67
C LEU A 226 -16.64 -1.13 4.68
N LEU A 227 -15.50 -0.46 4.53
CA LEU A 227 -14.93 0.40 5.58
C LEU A 227 -14.98 1.91 5.28
N PHE A 228 -14.83 2.32 4.03
CA PHE A 228 -14.84 3.73 3.62
C PHE A 228 -16.28 4.17 3.36
N PRO A 229 -16.85 5.17 4.08
CA PRO A 229 -18.19 5.68 3.78
C PRO A 229 -18.21 6.39 2.41
N PHE A 230 -19.11 5.97 1.51
CA PHE A 230 -19.26 6.55 0.17
C PHE A 230 -20.74 6.71 -0.18
N GLY A 231 -21.05 7.47 -1.24
CA GLY A 231 -22.42 7.56 -1.76
C GLY A 231 -23.43 8.17 -0.77
N GLY A 232 -22.99 9.11 0.08
CA GLY A 232 -23.82 9.75 1.10
C GLY A 232 -23.88 9.02 2.44
N ALA A 233 -23.21 7.88 2.58
CA ALA A 233 -23.08 7.21 3.87
C ALA A 233 -22.24 8.04 4.85
N THR A 234 -22.68 8.13 6.10
CA THR A 234 -21.90 8.73 7.20
C THR A 234 -21.08 7.69 7.97
N GLN A 235 -21.42 6.40 7.81
CA GLN A 235 -20.77 5.27 8.44
C GLN A 235 -20.52 4.15 7.43
N PRO A 236 -19.56 3.25 7.70
CA PRO A 236 -19.18 2.18 6.80
C PRO A 236 -20.36 1.31 6.35
N ALA A 237 -20.39 0.99 5.06
CA ALA A 237 -21.42 0.16 4.41
C ALA A 237 -22.88 0.58 4.73
N PHE A 238 -23.16 1.88 4.87
CA PHE A 238 -24.48 2.44 5.19
C PHE A 238 -25.08 1.91 6.50
N THR A 239 -24.23 1.44 7.42
CA THR A 239 -24.67 1.02 8.76
C THR A 239 -24.93 2.23 9.66
N HIS A 240 -25.51 1.99 10.84
CA HIS A 240 -25.78 3.03 11.83
C HIS A 240 -25.47 2.57 13.26
N GLY A 241 -24.85 3.45 14.05
CA GLY A 241 -24.55 3.21 15.46
C GLY A 241 -23.56 2.06 15.66
N GLY A 242 -23.89 1.12 16.55
CA GLY A 242 -23.04 -0.04 16.85
C GLY A 242 -23.00 -1.10 15.73
N TRP A 243 -23.91 -1.06 14.76
CA TRP A 243 -23.98 -2.04 13.68
C TRP A 243 -22.79 -2.00 12.71
N VAL A 244 -21.99 -0.93 12.76
CA VAL A 244 -20.71 -0.83 12.06
C VAL A 244 -19.73 -1.98 12.36
N ILE A 245 -19.91 -2.67 13.49
CA ILE A 245 -19.13 -3.87 13.81
C ILE A 245 -19.28 -4.97 12.74
N VAL A 246 -20.41 -5.02 12.02
CA VAL A 246 -20.66 -6.00 10.96
C VAL A 246 -19.73 -5.78 9.76
N PRO A 247 -19.72 -4.60 9.10
CA PRO A 247 -18.79 -4.37 8.00
C PRO A 247 -17.33 -4.41 8.42
N MET A 248 -16.98 -3.93 9.63
CA MET A 248 -15.64 -4.06 10.20
C MET A 248 -15.21 -5.53 10.30
N SER A 249 -16.04 -6.37 10.93
CA SER A 249 -15.76 -7.80 11.06
C SER A 249 -15.65 -8.49 9.69
N ALA A 250 -16.50 -8.13 8.73
CA ALA A 250 -16.44 -8.64 7.37
C ALA A 250 -15.13 -8.24 6.66
N ALA A 251 -14.67 -7.00 6.84
CA ALA A 251 -13.43 -6.50 6.28
C ALA A 251 -12.21 -7.21 6.88
N ALA A 252 -12.18 -7.42 8.19
CA ALA A 252 -11.15 -8.20 8.86
C ALA A 252 -11.11 -9.65 8.35
N VAL A 253 -12.26 -10.31 8.24
CA VAL A 253 -12.36 -11.69 7.70
C VAL A 253 -11.88 -11.75 6.25
N LEU A 254 -12.25 -10.76 5.42
CA LEU A 254 -11.81 -10.65 4.04
C LEU A 254 -10.28 -10.51 3.95
N ALA A 255 -9.69 -9.59 4.70
CA ALA A 255 -8.25 -9.36 4.74
C ALA A 255 -7.47 -10.61 5.20
N VAL A 256 -7.91 -11.27 6.28
CA VAL A 256 -7.30 -12.50 6.79
C VAL A 256 -7.43 -13.64 5.78
N THR A 257 -8.59 -13.79 5.16
CA THR A 257 -8.83 -14.82 4.15
C THR A 257 -7.95 -14.58 2.92
N ALA A 258 -7.83 -13.35 2.46
CA ALA A 258 -6.97 -13.00 1.35
C ALA A 258 -5.50 -13.25 1.64
N ALA A 259 -5.01 -12.81 2.80
CA ALA A 259 -3.64 -13.09 3.23
C ALA A 259 -3.38 -14.60 3.32
N ARG A 260 -4.31 -15.38 3.87
CA ARG A 260 -4.19 -16.86 3.95
C ARG A 260 -4.16 -17.51 2.57
N ARG A 261 -5.05 -17.12 1.66
CA ARG A 261 -5.10 -17.66 0.29
C ARG A 261 -3.82 -17.35 -0.47
N LEU A 262 -3.36 -16.10 -0.44
CA LEU A 262 -2.12 -15.69 -1.10
C LEU A 262 -0.90 -16.46 -0.56
N ARG A 263 -0.80 -16.65 0.76
CA ARG A 263 0.25 -17.48 1.35
C ARG A 263 0.21 -18.93 0.87
N ARG A 264 -0.97 -19.52 0.71
CA ARG A 264 -1.12 -20.90 0.23
C ARG A 264 -0.80 -21.04 -1.26
N TRP A 265 -1.24 -20.10 -2.09
CA TRP A 265 -0.97 -20.09 -3.53
C TRP A 265 0.50 -19.86 -3.87
N THR A 266 1.21 -19.08 -3.06
CA THR A 266 2.63 -18.77 -3.27
C THR A 266 3.58 -19.81 -2.68
N ALA A 267 3.11 -20.68 -1.77
CA ALA A 267 3.96 -21.68 -1.12
C ALA A 267 4.41 -22.82 -2.05
N GLY A 268 3.62 -23.15 -3.09
CA GLY A 268 3.85 -24.32 -3.94
C GLY A 268 4.73 -24.10 -5.18
N GLY A 269 5.39 -22.94 -5.32
CA GLY A 269 6.28 -22.63 -6.45
C GLY A 269 5.60 -22.40 -7.81
N LEU A 270 4.31 -22.70 -7.94
CA LEU A 270 3.52 -22.50 -9.18
C LEU A 270 3.08 -21.04 -9.40
N TRP A 271 3.23 -20.16 -8.41
CA TRP A 271 2.92 -18.75 -8.53
C TRP A 271 3.97 -18.03 -9.37
N THR A 272 3.53 -17.33 -10.41
CA THR A 272 4.43 -16.65 -11.37
C THR A 272 4.22 -15.14 -11.37
N ASP A 273 5.13 -14.41 -12.00
CA ASP A 273 5.02 -12.96 -12.19
C ASP A 273 3.72 -12.55 -12.92
N ARG A 274 3.14 -13.43 -13.76
CA ARG A 274 1.82 -13.20 -14.38
C ARG A 274 0.70 -13.17 -13.34
N HIS A 275 0.74 -14.06 -12.35
CA HIS A 275 -0.23 -14.07 -11.25
C HIS A 275 -0.08 -12.84 -10.37
N SER A 276 1.16 -12.47 -10.03
CA SER A 276 1.45 -11.26 -9.24
C SER A 276 0.94 -10.00 -9.94
N LEU A 277 1.25 -9.85 -11.24
CA LEU A 277 0.78 -8.71 -12.02
C LEU A 277 -0.74 -8.70 -12.13
N ALA A 278 -1.38 -9.83 -12.43
CA ALA A 278 -2.83 -9.87 -12.54
C ALA A 278 -3.52 -9.50 -11.22
N LEU A 279 -3.06 -10.06 -10.10
CA LEU A 279 -3.56 -9.73 -8.75
C LEU A 279 -3.43 -8.23 -8.46
N ALA A 280 -2.25 -7.65 -8.68
CA ALA A 280 -2.00 -6.23 -8.45
C ALA A 280 -2.83 -5.33 -9.38
N SER A 281 -2.93 -5.69 -10.66
CA SER A 281 -3.75 -4.97 -11.65
C SER A 281 -5.22 -4.98 -11.25
N GLY A 282 -5.76 -6.15 -10.88
CA GLY A 282 -7.15 -6.25 -10.45
C GLY A 282 -7.43 -5.40 -9.21
N ALA A 283 -6.57 -5.49 -8.19
CA ALA A 283 -6.67 -4.67 -6.99
C ALA A 283 -6.61 -3.17 -7.29
N LEU A 284 -5.69 -2.74 -8.16
CA LEU A 284 -5.49 -1.33 -8.48
C LEU A 284 -6.60 -0.76 -9.37
N ILE A 285 -7.11 -1.53 -10.32
CA ILE A 285 -8.28 -1.16 -11.13
C ILE A 285 -9.52 -0.98 -10.24
N ALA A 286 -9.76 -1.93 -9.33
CA ALA A 286 -10.86 -1.86 -8.37
C ALA A 286 -10.74 -0.67 -7.41
N HIS A 287 -9.52 -0.40 -6.92
CA HIS A 287 -9.19 0.77 -6.12
C HIS A 287 -9.50 2.08 -6.85
N THR A 288 -9.09 2.20 -8.11
CA THR A 288 -9.38 3.39 -8.94
C THR A 288 -10.87 3.53 -9.22
N ALA A 289 -11.55 2.42 -9.52
CA ALA A 289 -12.99 2.40 -9.73
C ALA A 289 -13.76 2.82 -8.47
N PHE A 290 -13.28 2.41 -7.29
CA PHE A 290 -13.83 2.87 -6.02
C PHE A 290 -13.60 4.38 -5.82
N GLY A 291 -12.42 4.89 -6.15
CA GLY A 291 -12.09 6.31 -6.14
C GLY A 291 -13.05 7.18 -6.97
N LEU A 292 -13.43 6.71 -8.16
CA LEU A 292 -14.43 7.37 -9.01
C LEU A 292 -15.80 7.51 -8.36
N ILE A 293 -16.14 6.65 -7.42
CA ILE A 293 -17.43 6.68 -6.69
C ILE A 293 -17.32 7.49 -5.40
N SER A 294 -16.17 7.41 -4.72
CA SER A 294 -15.99 7.88 -3.34
C SER A 294 -15.28 9.22 -3.20
N ASN A 295 -14.37 9.57 -4.13
CA ASN A 295 -13.42 10.67 -3.98
C ASN A 295 -13.47 11.66 -5.16
N THR A 296 -14.60 11.77 -5.86
CA THR A 296 -14.77 12.74 -6.96
C THR A 296 -16.04 13.59 -6.83
N ASP A 297 -15.83 14.86 -6.49
CA ASP A 297 -16.92 15.80 -6.22
C ASP A 297 -17.49 16.40 -7.52
N THR A 298 -16.62 16.67 -8.50
CA THR A 298 -17.00 17.35 -9.74
C THR A 298 -16.94 16.44 -10.96
N ALA A 299 -17.65 16.81 -12.04
CA ALA A 299 -17.54 16.11 -13.32
C ALA A 299 -16.10 16.15 -13.89
N ALA A 300 -15.37 17.24 -13.66
CA ALA A 300 -13.97 17.36 -14.07
C ALA A 300 -13.07 16.37 -13.32
N ASP A 301 -13.29 16.17 -12.01
CA ASP A 301 -12.52 15.18 -11.23
C ASP A 301 -12.81 13.76 -11.68
N ARG A 302 -14.07 13.44 -11.96
CA ARG A 302 -14.48 12.14 -12.52
C ARG A 302 -13.80 11.87 -13.85
N LEU A 303 -13.83 12.82 -14.77
CA LEU A 303 -13.18 12.69 -16.07
C LEU A 303 -11.65 12.57 -15.93
N GLY A 304 -11.05 13.39 -15.06
CA GLY A 304 -9.61 13.34 -14.78
C GLY A 304 -9.18 12.00 -14.21
N LEU A 305 -9.88 11.49 -13.19
CA LEU A 305 -9.57 10.21 -12.55
C LEU A 305 -9.83 9.03 -13.51
N ALA A 306 -10.87 9.11 -14.34
CA ALA A 306 -11.13 8.10 -15.37
C ALA A 306 -9.99 8.07 -16.41
N ALA A 307 -9.47 9.23 -16.82
CA ALA A 307 -8.31 9.30 -17.70
C ALA A 307 -7.05 8.71 -17.05
N VAL A 308 -6.80 9.02 -15.77
CA VAL A 308 -5.71 8.41 -14.98
C VAL A 308 -5.85 6.88 -14.94
N GLY A 309 -7.06 6.38 -14.68
CA GLY A 309 -7.37 4.96 -14.68
C GLY A 309 -7.12 4.28 -16.03
N LEU A 310 -7.49 4.93 -17.14
CA LEU A 310 -7.21 4.43 -18.49
C LEU A 310 -5.70 4.34 -18.77
N VAL A 311 -4.95 5.39 -18.44
CA VAL A 311 -3.48 5.41 -18.59
C VAL A 311 -2.85 4.29 -17.76
N MET A 312 -3.26 4.15 -16.51
CA MET A 312 -2.80 3.08 -15.62
C MET A 312 -3.08 1.69 -16.22
N MET A 313 -4.29 1.42 -16.71
CA MET A 313 -4.64 0.15 -17.35
C MET A 313 -3.77 -0.13 -18.58
N CYS A 314 -3.52 0.88 -19.41
CA CYS A 314 -2.61 0.77 -20.55
C CYS A 314 -1.19 0.40 -20.11
N LEU A 315 -0.65 1.06 -19.08
CA LEU A 315 0.69 0.77 -18.55
C LEU A 315 0.79 -0.65 -17.97
N LEU A 316 -0.24 -1.11 -17.24
CA LEU A 316 -0.31 -2.46 -16.71
C LEU A 316 -0.39 -3.51 -17.83
N ALA A 317 -1.14 -3.24 -18.91
CA ALA A 317 -1.21 -4.11 -20.08
C ALA A 317 0.13 -4.21 -20.81
N LEU A 318 0.85 -3.08 -20.97
CA LEU A 318 2.20 -3.04 -21.54
C LEU A 318 3.19 -3.84 -20.69
N LEU A 319 3.14 -3.68 -19.36
CA LEU A 319 3.95 -4.49 -18.44
C LEU A 319 3.59 -5.98 -18.57
N GLY A 320 2.31 -6.31 -18.74
CA GLY A 320 1.83 -7.67 -18.99
C GLY A 320 2.48 -8.31 -20.20
N ARG A 321 2.53 -7.59 -21.34
CA ARG A 321 3.20 -8.07 -22.55
C ARG A 321 4.68 -8.36 -22.31
N LYS A 322 5.38 -7.48 -21.57
CA LYS A 322 6.79 -7.68 -21.20
C LYS A 322 6.98 -8.92 -20.31
N VAL A 323 6.14 -9.10 -19.29
CA VAL A 323 6.18 -10.26 -18.39
C VAL A 323 5.87 -11.56 -19.13
N THR A 324 4.99 -11.53 -20.14
CA THR A 324 4.67 -12.72 -20.95
C THR A 324 5.79 -13.14 -21.90
N GLY A 325 6.60 -12.19 -22.39
CA GLY A 325 7.66 -12.41 -23.38
C GLY A 325 9.03 -12.78 -22.80
N LEU A 326 9.21 -12.78 -21.47
CA LEU A 326 10.45 -13.26 -20.86
C LEU A 326 10.57 -14.79 -21.01
N PRO A 327 11.71 -15.33 -21.47
CA PRO A 327 11.94 -16.77 -21.51
C PRO A 327 11.75 -17.36 -20.12
N ARG A 328 11.06 -18.51 -20.02
CA ARG A 328 11.06 -19.29 -18.78
C ARG A 328 12.50 -19.68 -18.50
N SER A 329 13.07 -19.18 -17.41
CA SER A 329 14.31 -19.75 -16.85
C SER A 329 14.06 -21.25 -16.68
N LYS A 330 14.75 -22.08 -17.45
CA LYS A 330 14.79 -23.52 -17.19
C LYS A 330 15.31 -23.67 -15.76
N SER A 331 14.60 -24.44 -14.92
CA SER A 331 15.18 -24.90 -13.66
C SER A 331 16.43 -25.72 -14.00
N ASN A 332 17.48 -25.55 -13.21
CA ASN A 332 18.79 -26.19 -13.38
C ASN A 332 18.76 -27.71 -13.05
N ASP A 333 17.67 -28.42 -13.34
CA ASP A 333 17.52 -29.84 -12.95
C ASP A 333 18.01 -30.82 -14.04
N GLU A 334 18.64 -30.35 -15.12
CA GLU A 334 19.17 -31.20 -16.21
C GLU A 334 20.69 -31.00 -16.44
N GLN A 335 21.50 -30.97 -15.38
CA GLN A 335 22.97 -31.10 -15.51
C GLN A 335 23.58 -32.31 -14.77
N PHE A 336 22.75 -33.24 -14.31
CA PHE A 336 23.21 -34.53 -13.78
C PHE A 336 22.38 -35.67 -14.36
N LEU A 337 22.49 -35.89 -15.67
CA LEU A 337 22.29 -37.19 -16.33
C LEU A 337 23.31 -37.33 -17.45
#